data_AF-A0A6M0JWR1-F1
#
_entry.id   AF-A0A6M0JWR1-F1
#
_cell.length_a   1.000
_cell.length_b   1.000
_cell.length_c   1.000
_cell.angle_alpha   90.00
_cell.angle_beta   90.00
_cell.angle_gamma   90.00
#
_symmetry.space_group_name_H-M   'P 1'
#
loop_
_entity.id
_entity.type
_entity.pdbx_description
1 polymer ?
#
loop_
_entity_poly.entity_id
_entity_poly.type
_entity_poly.pdbx_seq_one_letter_code
_entity_poly.pdbx_strand_id
1 'polypeptide(L)'
;MEQAIRALIEGVGGGVSFIELCQRIEGFAGPHACTLNDRVVLWQGVSDAGIAALNRLQRRGQIAFVACSPLVYLIDGQMLRLPIAKRRHHAYKRPHWYPVTLSTPAQIAAHATPLRQSRRQHKATREHVRRQA
;
A
#
# COMPACT_ATOMS: atom_id res chain seq x y z
N MET A 1 12.28 11.12 -11.87
CA MET A 1 11.34 10.90 -10.75
C MET A 1 10.50 9.64 -10.89
N GLU A 2 9.72 9.43 -11.96
CA GLU A 2 8.88 8.21 -12.12
C GLU A 2 9.65 6.89 -11.95
N GLN A 3 10.82 6.79 -12.58
CA GLN A 3 11.70 5.62 -12.44
C GLN A 3 12.19 5.43 -11.01
N ALA A 4 12.54 6.51 -10.29
CA ALA A 4 12.99 6.43 -8.90
C ALA A 4 11.86 5.95 -7.97
N ILE A 5 10.62 6.42 -8.18
CA ILE A 5 9.44 5.95 -7.45
C ILE A 5 9.26 4.44 -7.68
N ARG A 6 9.29 3.99 -8.94
CA ARG A 6 9.15 2.57 -9.25
C ARG A 6 10.27 1.71 -8.66
N ALA A 7 11.51 2.13 -8.84
CA ALA A 7 12.68 1.42 -8.34
C ALA A 7 12.63 1.27 -6.80
N LEU A 8 12.19 2.32 -6.10
CA LEU A 8 12.00 2.27 -4.65
C LEU A 8 10.90 1.26 -4.26
N ILE A 9 9.72 1.35 -4.87
CA ILE A 9 8.59 0.44 -4.60
C ILE A 9 8.97 -1.03 -4.88
N GLU A 10 9.64 -1.29 -5.99
CA GLU A 10 10.08 -2.63 -6.38
C GLU A 10 11.18 -3.14 -5.44
N GLY A 11 12.15 -2.29 -5.09
CA GLY A 11 13.28 -2.65 -4.24
C GLY A 11 12.89 -3.03 -2.81
N VAL A 12 11.81 -2.47 -2.26
CA VAL A 12 11.34 -2.81 -0.89
C VAL A 12 10.24 -3.87 -0.87
N GLY A 13 9.73 -4.32 -2.02
CA GLY A 13 8.62 -5.28 -2.08
C GLY A 13 7.23 -4.67 -1.94
N GLY A 14 7.09 -3.35 -2.08
CA GLY A 14 5.81 -2.63 -1.97
C GLY A 14 5.55 -2.10 -0.56
N GLY A 15 4.38 -1.50 -0.36
CA GLY A 15 4.01 -0.93 0.95
C GLY A 15 4.70 0.39 1.28
N VAL A 16 5.24 1.09 0.27
CA VAL A 16 5.98 2.35 0.47
C VAL A 16 5.05 3.46 0.94
N SER A 17 5.37 4.14 2.03
CA SER A 17 4.60 5.30 2.49
C SER A 17 5.00 6.59 1.76
N PHE A 18 4.17 7.64 1.85
CA PHE A 18 4.56 8.94 1.32
C PHE A 18 5.76 9.57 2.06
N ILE A 19 5.99 9.20 3.32
CA ILE A 19 7.16 9.69 4.08
C ILE A 19 8.43 9.14 3.47
N GLU A 20 8.47 7.84 3.17
CA GLU A 20 9.61 7.23 2.51
C GLU A 20 9.89 7.86 1.14
N LEU A 21 8.86 8.17 0.35
CA LEU A 21 9.03 8.89 -0.92
C LEU A 21 9.66 10.28 -0.70
N CYS A 22 9.16 11.05 0.28
CA CYS A 22 9.69 12.37 0.60
C CYS A 22 11.15 12.32 1.10
N GLN A 23 11.53 11.28 1.83
CA GLN A 23 12.89 11.13 2.38
C GLN A 23 13.89 10.58 1.36
N ARG A 24 13.45 9.69 0.45
CA ARG A 24 14.36 8.88 -0.38
C ARG A 24 14.42 9.32 -1.84
N ILE A 25 13.53 10.20 -2.30
CA ILE A 25 13.49 10.67 -3.68
C ILE A 25 13.70 12.18 -3.71
N GLU A 26 14.84 12.58 -4.27
CA GLU A 26 15.17 13.98 -4.48
C GLU A 26 14.08 14.71 -5.29
N GLY A 27 13.70 15.90 -4.82
CA GLY A 27 12.66 16.73 -5.44
C GLY A 27 11.23 16.22 -5.26
N PHE A 28 10.99 15.10 -4.57
CA PHE A 28 9.63 14.60 -4.33
C PHE A 28 8.90 15.43 -3.27
N ALA A 29 9.59 15.85 -2.22
CA ALA A 29 9.02 16.73 -1.19
C ALA A 29 8.78 18.15 -1.74
N GLY A 30 7.69 18.79 -1.32
CA GLY A 30 7.31 20.13 -1.77
C GLY A 30 6.10 20.69 -1.02
N PRO A 31 5.56 21.87 -1.41
CA PRO A 31 4.58 22.58 -0.59
C PRO A 31 3.12 22.13 -0.80
N HIS A 32 2.85 21.20 -1.71
CA HIS A 32 1.49 20.85 -2.12
C HIS A 32 0.97 19.57 -1.47
N ALA A 33 -0.34 19.37 -1.58
CA ALA A 33 -1.04 18.18 -1.11
C ALA A 33 -1.39 17.28 -2.30
N CYS A 34 -1.09 15.98 -2.16
CA CYS A 34 -1.60 14.97 -3.08
C CYS A 34 -3.01 14.57 -2.62
N THR A 35 -4.01 14.79 -3.47
CA THR A 35 -5.42 14.55 -3.15
C THR A 35 -6.08 13.60 -4.15
N LEU A 36 -7.08 12.84 -3.68
CA LEU A 36 -7.96 12.06 -4.54
C LEU A 36 -9.11 12.89 -5.12
N ASN A 37 -9.53 13.89 -4.35
CA ASN A 37 -10.52 14.91 -4.67
C ASN A 37 -10.34 16.07 -3.67
N ASP A 38 -11.15 17.12 -3.78
CA ASP A 38 -11.06 18.34 -2.95
C ASP A 38 -11.09 18.11 -1.43
N ARG A 39 -11.56 16.96 -0.96
CA ARG A 39 -11.76 16.69 0.48
C ARG A 39 -11.09 15.42 0.98
N VAL A 40 -10.45 14.64 0.12
CA VAL A 40 -9.71 13.43 0.49
C VAL A 40 -8.24 13.61 0.15
N VAL A 41 -7.44 13.87 1.18
CA VAL A 41 -6.00 14.08 1.11
C VAL A 41 -5.30 12.73 1.29
N LEU A 42 -4.37 12.39 0.39
CA LEU A 42 -3.51 11.23 0.55
C LEU A 42 -2.28 11.59 1.39
N TRP A 43 -1.64 12.71 1.06
CA TRP A 43 -0.50 13.24 1.80
C TRP A 43 -0.31 14.75 1.59
N GLN A 44 0.37 15.42 2.53
CA GLN A 44 0.81 16.82 2.41
C GLN A 44 2.33 16.86 2.41
N GLY A 45 2.93 17.80 1.69
CA GLY A 45 4.38 17.90 1.61
C GLY A 45 4.96 17.29 0.33
N VAL A 46 4.21 17.30 -0.78
CA VAL A 46 4.62 16.75 -2.08
C VAL A 46 4.81 17.89 -3.07
N SER A 47 5.82 17.79 -3.94
CA SER A 47 6.05 18.74 -5.03
C SER A 47 5.06 18.51 -6.19
N ASP A 48 4.87 19.52 -7.05
CA ASP A 48 4.07 19.36 -8.27
C ASP A 48 4.63 18.27 -9.18
N ALA A 49 5.97 18.18 -9.27
CA ALA A 49 6.65 17.13 -10.02
C ALA A 49 6.35 15.73 -9.46
N GLY A 50 6.32 15.61 -8.12
CA GLY A 50 5.93 14.39 -7.41
C GLY A 50 4.49 13.98 -7.69
N ILE A 51 3.55 14.91 -7.53
CA ILE A 51 2.12 14.68 -7.83
C ILE A 51 1.92 14.27 -9.29
N ALA A 52 2.56 14.98 -10.23
CA ALA A 52 2.46 14.67 -11.65
C ALA A 52 3.05 13.30 -12.00
N ALA A 53 4.19 12.92 -11.39
CA ALA A 53 4.80 11.61 -11.56
C ALA A 53 3.89 10.49 -11.03
N LEU A 54 3.35 10.62 -9.82
CA LEU A 54 2.41 9.66 -9.24
C LEU A 54 1.17 9.49 -10.12
N ASN A 55 0.57 10.60 -10.56
CA ASN A 55 -0.60 10.57 -11.42
C ASN A 55 -0.33 9.86 -12.76
N ARG A 56 0.83 10.06 -13.38
CA ARG A 56 1.20 9.36 -14.62
C ARG A 56 1.41 7.87 -14.41
N LEU A 57 2.14 7.49 -13.36
CA LEU A 57 2.37 6.08 -13.01
C LEU A 57 1.05 5.36 -12.69
N GLN A 58 0.17 5.99 -11.91
CA GLN A 58 -1.12 5.42 -11.55
C GLN A 58 -2.01 5.26 -12.79
N ARG A 59 -2.10 6.26 -13.67
CA ARG A 59 -2.89 6.17 -14.92
C ARG A 59 -2.39 5.06 -15.86
N ARG A 60 -1.08 4.80 -15.88
CA ARG A 60 -0.48 3.69 -16.64
C ARG A 60 -0.62 2.33 -15.95
N GLY A 61 -1.25 2.27 -14.77
CA GLY A 61 -1.40 1.03 -14.00
C GLY A 61 -0.08 0.48 -13.47
N GLN A 62 0.96 1.31 -13.32
CA GLN A 62 2.28 0.85 -12.87
C GLN A 62 2.42 0.84 -11.34
N ILE A 63 1.59 1.63 -10.66
CA ILE A 63 1.47 1.68 -9.20
C ILE A 63 -0.01 1.73 -8.82
N ALA A 64 -0.30 1.34 -7.59
CA ALA A 64 -1.60 1.50 -6.97
C ALA A 64 -1.47 2.04 -5.54
N PHE A 65 -2.44 2.87 -5.15
CA PHE A 65 -2.61 3.29 -3.76
C PHE A 65 -3.39 2.23 -3.01
N VAL A 66 -2.76 1.61 -2.02
CA VAL A 66 -3.34 0.58 -1.17
C VAL A 66 -3.69 1.19 0.17
N ALA A 67 -4.96 1.10 0.58
CA ALA A 67 -5.39 1.59 1.88
C ALA A 67 -4.60 0.91 3.00
N CYS A 68 -4.12 1.68 3.97
CA CYS A 68 -3.35 1.14 5.08
C CYS A 68 -3.85 1.67 6.43
N SER A 69 -3.38 1.07 7.52
CA SER A 69 -3.60 1.62 8.86
C SER A 69 -2.80 2.93 9.02
N PRO A 70 -3.34 3.97 9.70
CA PRO A 70 -2.56 5.14 10.11
C PRO A 70 -1.31 4.78 10.93
N LEU A 71 -1.27 3.61 11.57
CA LEU A 71 -0.11 3.15 12.33
C LEU A 71 1.16 3.00 11.48
N VAL A 72 1.03 2.72 10.18
CA VAL A 72 2.19 2.66 9.26
C VAL A 72 2.95 3.98 9.28
N TYR A 73 2.21 5.07 9.17
CA TYR A 73 2.75 6.43 9.19
C TYR A 73 3.30 6.85 10.56
N LEU A 74 2.70 6.35 11.64
CA LEU A 74 3.25 6.56 12.99
C LEU A 74 4.61 5.87 13.14
N ILE A 75 4.78 4.66 12.61
CA ILE A 75 6.07 3.94 12.59
C ILE A 75 7.10 4.71 11.75
N ASP A 76 6.68 5.26 10.61
CA ASP A 76 7.53 6.09 9.76
C ASP A 76 7.82 7.49 10.34
N GLY A 77 7.22 7.81 11.49
CA GLY A 77 7.56 8.99 12.30
C GLY A 77 6.72 10.24 12.03
N GLN A 78 5.68 10.18 11.20
CA GLN A 78 4.83 11.36 10.93
C GLN A 78 3.39 11.02 10.59
N MET A 79 2.45 11.83 11.08
CA MET A 79 1.02 11.72 10.74
C MET A 79 0.45 13.08 10.35
N LEU A 80 -0.57 13.09 9.48
CA LEU A 80 -1.29 14.32 9.19
C LEU A 80 -2.22 14.71 10.35
N ARG A 81 -2.26 16.01 10.66
CA ARG A 81 -3.24 16.60 11.60
C ARG A 81 -4.59 16.80 10.93
N LEU A 82 -5.14 15.73 10.36
CA LEU A 82 -6.45 15.69 9.71
C LEU A 82 -7.24 14.49 10.25
N PRO A 83 -8.59 14.56 10.29
CA PRO A 83 -9.39 13.39 10.61
C PRO A 83 -9.18 12.28 9.58
N ILE A 84 -9.18 11.03 10.03
CA ILE A 84 -8.99 9.87 9.14
C ILE A 84 -10.27 9.61 8.33
N ALA A 85 -10.13 9.52 7.02
CA ALA A 85 -11.19 9.12 6.10
C ALA A 85 -11.45 7.61 6.23
N LYS A 86 -12.71 7.24 6.45
CA LYS A 86 -13.16 5.84 6.50
C LYS A 86 -13.36 5.24 5.10
N ARG A 87 -13.60 6.06 4.08
CA ARG A 87 -13.92 5.62 2.71
C ARG A 87 -13.30 6.57 1.69
N ARG A 88 -12.78 6.00 0.61
CA ARG A 88 -12.09 6.72 -0.48
C ARG A 88 -12.99 7.71 -1.22
N HIS A 89 -14.26 7.34 -1.47
CA HIS A 89 -15.20 8.09 -2.32
C HIS A 89 -16.35 8.73 -1.51
N HIS A 90 -16.12 9.06 -0.25
CA HIS A 90 -17.17 9.69 0.57
C HIS A 90 -17.11 11.22 0.50
N ALA A 91 -18.29 11.85 0.44
CA ALA A 91 -18.43 13.30 0.44
C ALA A 91 -18.29 13.88 1.86
N TYR A 92 -17.05 14.00 2.32
CA TYR A 92 -16.74 14.65 3.61
C TYR A 92 -17.11 16.15 3.60
N LYS A 93 -17.38 16.76 4.76
CA LYS A 93 -17.64 18.23 4.86
C LYS A 93 -16.36 19.08 4.93
N ARG A 94 -15.23 18.46 5.30
CA ARG A 94 -13.91 19.07 5.47
C ARG A 94 -12.82 18.11 4.98
N PRO A 95 -11.58 18.56 4.75
CA PRO A 95 -10.49 17.66 4.37
C PRO A 95 -10.30 16.52 5.38
N HIS A 96 -10.20 15.29 4.88
CA HIS A 96 -9.86 14.11 5.65
C HIS A 96 -8.64 13.44 5.03
N TRP A 97 -7.80 12.84 5.87
CA TRP A 97 -6.65 12.07 5.43
C TRP A 97 -7.04 10.61 5.18
N TYR A 98 -6.78 10.12 3.98
CA TYR A 98 -6.93 8.71 3.63
C TYR A 98 -5.55 8.06 3.52
N PRO A 99 -5.08 7.36 4.58
CA PRO A 99 -3.76 6.76 4.60
C PRO A 99 -3.67 5.64 3.56
N VAL A 100 -2.65 5.74 2.71
CA VAL A 100 -2.33 4.76 1.69
C VAL A 100 -0.84 4.49 1.66
N THR A 101 -0.46 3.31 1.21
CA THR A 101 0.88 2.97 0.75
C THR A 101 0.88 2.72 -0.76
N LEU A 102 2.06 2.68 -1.35
CA LEU A 102 2.27 2.47 -2.77
C LEU A 102 2.88 1.09 -3.02
N SER A 103 2.25 0.34 -3.93
CA SER A 103 2.73 -0.96 -4.40
C SER A 103 2.51 -1.08 -5.90
N THR A 104 3.26 -1.96 -6.57
CA THR A 104 2.93 -2.38 -7.94
C THR A 104 1.74 -3.35 -7.94
N PRO A 105 0.96 -3.46 -9.03
CA PRO A 105 -0.10 -4.44 -9.13
C PRO A 105 0.38 -5.88 -8.91
N ALA A 106 1.58 -6.21 -9.39
CA ALA A 106 2.18 -7.54 -9.21
C ALA A 106 2.43 -7.86 -7.72
N GLN A 107 2.96 -6.90 -6.95
CA GLN A 107 3.15 -7.07 -5.50
C GLN A 107 1.82 -7.25 -4.78
N ILE A 108 0.80 -6.46 -5.12
CA ILE A 108 -0.55 -6.60 -4.53
C ILE A 108 -1.11 -8.00 -4.80
N ALA A 109 -1.01 -8.49 -6.03
CA ALA A 109 -1.47 -9.84 -6.39
C ALA A 109 -0.71 -10.94 -5.63
N ALA A 110 0.61 -10.78 -5.45
CA ALA A 110 1.42 -11.72 -4.68
C ALA A 110 0.99 -11.79 -3.21
N HIS A 111 0.70 -10.65 -2.56
CA HIS A 111 0.27 -10.59 -1.17
C HIS A 111 -1.20 -11.01 -0.95
N ALA A 112 -2.06 -10.88 -1.96
CA ALA A 112 -3.46 -11.31 -1.90
C ALA A 112 -3.61 -12.83 -2.11
N THR A 113 -2.58 -13.52 -2.59
CA THR A 113 -2.63 -14.96 -2.81
C THR A 113 -2.70 -15.68 -1.46
N PRO A 114 -3.76 -16.46 -1.16
CA PRO A 114 -3.83 -17.19 0.10
C PRO A 114 -2.66 -18.17 0.19
N LEU A 115 -2.04 -18.25 1.37
CA LEU A 115 -1.07 -19.29 1.68
C LEU A 115 -1.74 -20.63 1.39
N ARG A 116 -1.30 -21.30 0.32
CA ARG A 116 -1.79 -22.61 -0.10
C ARG A 116 -1.62 -23.57 1.09
N GLN A 117 -2.70 -23.84 1.82
CA GLN A 117 -2.67 -24.80 2.91
C GLN A 117 -2.23 -26.15 2.33
N SER A 118 -1.08 -26.66 2.77
CA SER A 118 -0.64 -27.99 2.38
C SER A 118 -1.72 -28.96 2.84
N ARG A 119 -2.39 -29.64 1.90
CA ARG A 119 -3.19 -30.82 2.22
C ARG A 119 -2.29 -31.80 2.98
N ARG A 120 -2.42 -31.87 4.31
CA ARG A 120 -1.89 -32.98 5.10
C ARG A 120 -2.56 -34.23 4.58
N GLN A 121 -1.87 -35.02 3.77
CA GLN A 121 -2.29 -36.38 3.48
C GLN A 121 -2.07 -37.20 4.77
N HIS A 122 -3.12 -37.34 5.58
CA HIS A 122 -3.16 -38.41 6.57
C HIS A 122 -3.35 -39.73 5.81
N LYS A 123 -2.24 -40.40 5.52
CA LYS A 123 -2.23 -41.79 5.05
C LYS A 123 -2.79 -42.65 6.20
N ALA A 124 -4.04 -43.08 6.08
CA ALA A 124 -4.65 -44.01 7.01
C ALA A 124 -4.01 -45.40 6.84
N THR A 125 -2.98 -45.68 7.63
CA THR A 125 -2.48 -47.03 7.83
C THR A 125 -3.47 -47.75 8.76
N ARG A 126 -4.42 -48.50 8.19
CA ARG A 126 -5.14 -49.54 8.96
C ARG A 126 -4.31 -50.82 8.89
N GLU A 127 -3.46 -51.03 9.89
CA GLU A 127 -2.87 -52.34 10.15
C GLU A 127 -3.96 -53.34 10.52
N HIS A 128 -3.94 -54.47 9.81
CA HIS A 128 -4.71 -55.67 10.09
C HIS A 128 -4.32 -56.23 11.46
N VAL A 129 -5.19 -56.12 12.46
CA VAL A 129 -5.15 -56.98 13.63
C VAL A 129 -5.89 -58.27 13.29
N ARG A 130 -5.11 -59.26 12.82
CA ARG A 130 -5.49 -60.67 12.76
C ARG A 130 -5.72 -61.13 14.20
N ARG A 131 -6.98 -61.36 14.61
CA ARG A 131 -7.29 -62.06 15.87
C ARG A 131 -7.83 -63.45 15.55
N GLN A 132 -7.17 -64.41 16.17
CA GLN A 132 -7.50 -65.83 16.23
C GLN A 132 -8.86 -66.02 16.92
N ALA A 133 -9.67 -66.93 16.38
CA ALA A 133 -10.53 -67.87 17.10
C ALA A 133 -10.91 -68.97 16.11
#